data_AF-A0A9E1UWQ8-F1
#
_entry.id   AF-A0A9E1UWQ8-F1
#
_cell.length_a   1.000
_cell.length_b   1.000
_cell.length_c   1.000
_cell.angle_alpha   90.00
_cell.angle_beta   90.00
_cell.angle_gamma   90.00
#
_symmetry.space_group_name_H-M   'P 1'
#
loop_
_entity.id
_entity.type
_entity.pdbx_description
1 polymer ?
#
loop_
_entity_poly.entity_id
_entity_poly.type
_entity_poly.pdbx_seq_one_letter_code
_entity_poly.pdbx_strand_id
1 'polypeptide(L)'
;MRWMWIIAVTVGIGTMYAAPVTLDEVRPALLARPATVGADPQRQALLASLDSFIKKPNSERSAEVATYYQGMIDHALAEIASTEVTEGVVVWKFYSCALVVKTPKAVFGIDLDEGPNSGNGNPDRVAGLAGIKFHMTAAQRATLAKLVDVSFHSHRHHDHVNYQITEALVAAGKTVVVPEDIRTMWRDAPFVAGLTVLPPQPGHKHRVGDLQVEVLGGRQWMARDHSSVCPCNAYLITTDNGVTVLFKGDINNGDQMLPWLRQVKTRGEGVDLYVTALFFAETKDTLTQIRRLFDPFLIPGHEYEFTHRKRGEAGAGTGSYSSQWNGHKSSIKRGKAVILSWGEKFQYLPRKHRQATSPLAWIELSPEPKDVKVARGGDFTVRLNATAGGTAIKRWYLAFKKTDTTQNLPGFAARPWGAILHDADGDGVFQVSTRGWKPGRYTLDCTADDWPVGSIRATGSIKLTVGQ
;
A
#
# COMPACT_ATOMS: atom_id res chain seq x y z
N MET A 1 -8.30 43.77 -50.84
CA MET A 1 -7.18 43.31 -49.98
C MET A 1 -7.70 42.22 -49.05
N ARG A 2 -7.29 40.97 -49.30
CA ARG A 2 -7.68 39.78 -48.51
C ARG A 2 -6.79 39.69 -47.27
N TRP A 3 -7.39 39.66 -46.09
CA TRP A 3 -6.70 39.39 -44.84
C TRP A 3 -6.58 37.86 -44.66
N MET A 4 -5.36 37.35 -44.76
CA MET A 4 -5.02 35.97 -44.40
C MET A 4 -4.69 35.93 -42.91
N TRP A 5 -5.49 35.19 -42.14
CA TRP A 5 -5.17 34.79 -40.78
C TRP A 5 -4.17 33.63 -40.82
N ILE A 6 -2.97 33.85 -40.30
CA ILE A 6 -2.00 32.78 -40.03
C ILE A 6 -2.34 32.20 -38.66
N ILE A 7 -2.87 30.97 -38.65
CA ILE A 7 -2.97 30.16 -37.44
C ILE A 7 -1.60 29.54 -37.19
N ALA A 8 -0.87 30.06 -36.20
CA ALA A 8 0.34 29.43 -35.69
C ALA A 8 -0.06 28.20 -34.86
N VAL A 9 0.00 27.01 -35.45
CA VAL A 9 -0.09 25.74 -34.72
C VAL A 9 1.23 25.58 -33.95
N THR A 10 1.22 25.94 -32.66
CA THR A 10 2.30 25.62 -31.74
C THR A 10 2.19 24.12 -31.42
N VAL A 11 2.82 23.28 -32.23
CA VAL A 11 3.09 21.90 -31.85
C VAL A 11 4.10 21.96 -30.71
N GLY A 12 3.64 21.72 -29.49
CA GLY A 12 4.53 21.54 -28.35
C GLY A 12 5.43 20.35 -28.61
N ILE A 13 6.65 20.61 -29.07
CA ILE A 13 7.73 19.62 -29.09
C ILE A 13 8.05 19.35 -27.62
N GLY A 14 7.40 18.34 -27.04
CA GLY A 14 7.81 17.81 -25.76
C GLY A 14 9.26 17.38 -25.90
N THR A 15 10.17 18.06 -25.21
CA THR A 15 11.56 17.65 -25.11
C THR A 15 11.59 16.23 -24.57
N MET A 16 11.83 15.25 -25.45
CA MET A 16 12.16 13.89 -25.03
C MET A 16 13.52 13.97 -24.36
N TYR A 17 13.52 14.09 -23.03
CA TYR A 17 14.74 13.91 -22.25
C TYR A 17 15.27 12.50 -22.52
N ALA A 18 16.54 12.40 -22.93
CA ALA A 18 17.23 11.12 -23.01
C ALA A 18 17.17 10.47 -21.62
N ALA A 19 16.81 9.19 -21.57
CA ALA A 19 16.83 8.45 -20.31
C ALA A 19 18.26 8.45 -19.75
N PRO A 20 18.46 8.68 -18.43
CA PRO A 20 19.79 8.62 -17.84
C PRO A 20 20.43 7.26 -18.12
N VAL A 21 21.72 7.28 -18.42
CA VAL A 21 22.47 6.12 -18.91
C VAL A 21 23.36 5.51 -17.82
N THR A 22 23.52 6.20 -16.68
CA THR A 22 24.27 5.71 -15.51
C THR A 22 23.51 5.95 -14.20
N LEU A 23 23.83 5.19 -13.14
CA LEU A 23 23.24 5.43 -11.81
C LEU A 23 23.69 6.76 -11.19
N ASP A 24 24.87 7.25 -11.56
CA ASP A 24 25.38 8.57 -11.14
C ASP A 24 24.58 9.73 -11.73
N GLU A 25 23.91 9.53 -12.87
CA GLU A 25 22.95 10.49 -13.42
C GLU A 25 21.55 10.32 -12.81
N VAL A 26 21.13 9.07 -12.56
CA VAL A 26 19.80 8.76 -11.99
C VAL A 26 19.63 9.35 -10.59
N ARG A 27 20.64 9.21 -9.71
CA ARG A 27 20.59 9.69 -8.32
C ARG A 27 20.27 11.18 -8.21
N PRO A 28 21.10 12.11 -8.73
CA PRO A 28 20.81 13.54 -8.61
C PRO A 28 19.51 13.93 -9.34
N ALA A 29 19.17 13.26 -10.44
CA ALA A 29 17.92 13.52 -11.15
C ALA A 29 16.67 13.14 -10.33
N LEU A 30 16.70 12.00 -9.61
CA LEU A 30 15.64 11.61 -8.68
C LEU A 30 15.56 12.56 -7.48
N LEU A 31 16.70 12.95 -6.90
CA LEU A 31 16.73 13.89 -5.77
C LEU A 31 16.21 15.28 -6.14
N ALA A 32 16.48 15.74 -7.37
CA ALA A 32 15.92 16.98 -7.90
C ALA A 32 14.42 16.89 -8.21
N ARG A 33 13.85 15.68 -8.22
CA ARG A 33 12.44 15.38 -8.50
C ARG A 33 11.86 14.48 -7.42
N PRO A 34 11.74 15.03 -6.19
CA PRO A 34 11.32 14.26 -5.04
C PRO A 34 9.95 13.64 -5.27
N ALA A 35 9.69 12.55 -4.57
CA ALA A 35 8.42 11.87 -4.63
C ALA A 35 7.28 12.80 -4.18
N THR A 36 6.27 12.97 -5.04
CA THR A 36 5.10 13.82 -4.80
C THR A 36 3.82 13.07 -5.13
N VAL A 37 2.70 13.62 -4.66
CA VAL A 37 1.37 13.11 -5.03
C VAL A 37 1.08 13.41 -6.50
N GLY A 38 0.43 12.47 -7.18
CA GLY A 38 0.04 12.61 -8.59
C GLY A 38 1.01 11.98 -9.58
N ALA A 39 0.66 12.09 -10.86
CA ALA A 39 1.43 11.51 -11.94
C ALA A 39 2.51 12.48 -12.45
N ASP A 40 3.78 12.14 -12.24
CA ASP A 40 4.92 12.77 -12.90
C ASP A 40 5.53 11.78 -13.91
N PRO A 41 5.28 11.93 -15.21
CA PRO A 41 5.85 11.04 -16.24
C PRO A 41 7.38 11.05 -16.30
N GLN A 42 8.01 12.19 -15.98
CA GLN A 42 9.47 12.32 -16.04
C GLN A 42 10.11 11.58 -14.86
N ARG A 43 9.53 11.72 -13.66
CA ARG A 43 9.90 10.88 -12.52
C ARG A 43 9.67 9.39 -12.79
N GLN A 44 8.55 9.02 -13.42
CA GLN A 44 8.31 7.62 -13.82
C GLN A 44 9.39 7.09 -14.76
N ALA A 45 9.88 7.91 -15.70
CA ALA A 45 10.98 7.54 -16.57
C ALA A 45 12.30 7.34 -15.79
N LEU A 46 12.57 8.17 -14.76
CA LEU A 46 13.73 7.99 -13.87
C LEU A 46 13.65 6.69 -13.06
N LEU A 47 12.48 6.38 -12.50
CA LEU A 47 12.26 5.11 -11.80
C LEU A 47 12.37 3.90 -12.75
N ALA A 48 11.91 4.02 -13.99
CA ALA A 48 12.08 2.99 -15.02
C ALA A 48 13.56 2.81 -15.43
N SER A 49 14.33 3.90 -15.48
CA SER A 49 15.79 3.83 -15.70
C SER A 49 16.47 3.13 -14.53
N LEU A 50 16.20 3.54 -13.28
CA LEU A 50 16.68 2.85 -12.07
C LEU A 50 16.33 1.36 -12.10
N ASP A 51 15.08 1.03 -12.46
CA ASP A 51 14.62 -0.34 -12.57
C ASP A 51 15.51 -1.16 -13.52
N SER A 52 15.99 -0.56 -14.62
CA SER A 52 16.80 -1.23 -15.65
C SER A 52 18.20 -1.62 -15.17
N PHE A 53 18.76 -0.90 -14.20
CA PHE A 53 20.03 -1.27 -13.56
C PHE A 53 19.82 -2.40 -12.56
N ILE A 54 18.79 -2.29 -11.72
CA ILE A 54 18.55 -3.23 -10.61
C ILE A 54 17.93 -4.56 -11.10
N LYS A 55 17.25 -4.56 -12.25
CA LYS A 55 16.70 -5.79 -12.83
C LYS A 55 17.75 -6.72 -13.43
N LYS A 56 19.00 -6.26 -13.62
CA LYS A 56 20.06 -7.08 -14.19
C LYS A 56 20.34 -8.30 -13.29
N PRO A 57 20.68 -9.47 -13.87
CA PRO A 57 21.16 -10.61 -13.10
C PRO A 57 22.31 -10.22 -12.15
N ASN A 58 22.21 -10.66 -10.91
CA ASN A 58 23.20 -10.40 -9.86
C ASN A 58 23.54 -8.91 -9.62
N SER A 59 22.61 -7.98 -9.86
CA SER A 59 22.87 -6.55 -9.69
C SER A 59 23.25 -6.16 -8.26
N GLU A 60 22.86 -6.95 -7.25
CA GLU A 60 23.31 -6.80 -5.86
C GLU A 60 24.82 -6.94 -5.69
N ARG A 61 25.51 -7.59 -6.64
CA ARG A 61 26.98 -7.68 -6.67
C ARG A 61 27.64 -6.51 -7.39
N SER A 62 26.87 -5.65 -8.04
CA SER A 62 27.41 -4.50 -8.77
C SER A 62 27.91 -3.43 -7.80
N ALA A 63 29.16 -3.02 -7.97
CA ALA A 63 29.71 -1.88 -7.24
C ALA A 63 28.92 -0.59 -7.52
N GLU A 64 28.45 -0.40 -8.75
CA GLU A 64 27.65 0.78 -9.12
C GLU A 64 26.32 0.83 -8.34
N VAL A 65 25.64 -0.32 -8.23
CA VAL A 65 24.35 -0.43 -7.52
C VAL A 65 24.56 -0.29 -6.01
N ALA A 66 25.65 -0.85 -5.46
CA ALA A 66 26.03 -0.68 -4.07
C ALA A 66 26.34 0.79 -3.73
N THR A 67 27.15 1.46 -4.54
CA THR A 67 27.48 2.89 -4.37
C THR A 67 26.23 3.77 -4.47
N TYR A 68 25.35 3.50 -5.43
CA TYR A 68 24.07 4.18 -5.55
C TYR A 68 23.23 4.03 -4.26
N TYR A 69 23.03 2.80 -3.80
CA TYR A 69 22.23 2.52 -2.60
C TYR A 69 22.83 3.17 -1.35
N GLN A 70 24.12 2.97 -1.09
CA GLN A 70 24.80 3.58 0.05
C GLN A 70 24.71 5.10 0.02
N GLY A 71 24.90 5.73 -1.15
CA GLY A 71 24.74 7.16 -1.29
C GLY A 71 23.30 7.65 -1.04
N MET A 72 22.29 6.88 -1.44
CA MET A 72 20.89 7.19 -1.11
C MET A 72 20.61 7.04 0.39
N ILE A 73 21.22 6.05 1.06
CA ILE A 73 21.13 5.91 2.52
C ILE A 73 21.80 7.08 3.24
N ASP A 74 22.99 7.52 2.81
CA ASP A 74 23.64 8.71 3.39
C ASP A 74 22.75 9.95 3.28
N HIS A 75 22.10 10.13 2.13
CA HIS A 75 21.13 11.21 1.93
C HIS A 75 19.96 11.11 2.92
N ALA A 76 19.33 9.95 3.06
CA ALA A 76 18.23 9.77 4.01
C ALA A 76 18.65 10.00 5.46
N LEU A 77 19.82 9.50 5.88
CA LEU A 77 20.32 9.69 7.24
C LEU A 77 20.58 11.17 7.53
N ALA A 78 21.17 11.91 6.58
CA ALA A 78 21.35 13.36 6.69
C ALA A 78 20.00 14.09 6.79
N GLU A 79 19.04 13.72 5.95
CA GLU A 79 17.69 14.30 5.96
C GLU A 79 16.93 13.99 7.25
N ILE A 80 17.01 12.78 7.80
CA ILE A 80 16.38 12.42 9.08
C ILE A 80 16.97 13.26 10.21
N ALA A 81 18.30 13.47 10.21
CA ALA A 81 18.98 14.28 11.22
C ALA A 81 18.55 15.75 11.15
N SER A 82 18.45 16.33 9.95
CA SER A 82 18.19 17.76 9.74
C SER A 82 16.72 18.15 9.68
N THR A 83 15.82 17.22 9.34
CA THR A 83 14.39 17.53 9.14
C THR A 83 13.69 17.75 10.48
N GLU A 84 13.19 18.96 10.72
CA GLU A 84 12.23 19.25 11.79
C GLU A 84 10.80 18.94 11.31
N VAL A 85 10.02 18.24 12.14
CA VAL A 85 8.62 17.90 11.82
C VAL A 85 7.72 18.60 12.83
N THR A 86 6.91 19.54 12.35
CA THR A 86 5.95 20.29 13.19
C THR A 86 4.51 19.84 12.99
N GLU A 87 4.18 19.30 11.82
CA GLU A 87 2.88 18.72 11.49
C GLU A 87 3.05 17.42 10.70
N GLY A 88 2.16 16.45 10.97
CA GLY A 88 2.10 15.21 10.24
C GLY A 88 3.30 14.30 10.49
N VAL A 89 3.70 13.53 9.48
CA VAL A 89 4.87 12.66 9.56
C VAL A 89 5.71 12.77 8.29
N VAL A 90 7.00 12.48 8.40
CA VAL A 90 7.88 12.29 7.24
C VAL A 90 8.33 10.83 7.22
N VAL A 91 8.19 10.18 6.08
CA VAL A 91 8.54 8.77 5.89
C VAL A 91 9.70 8.68 4.91
N TRP A 92 10.77 7.99 5.29
CA TRP A 92 11.91 7.68 4.42
C TRP A 92 11.92 6.20 4.07
N LYS A 93 12.25 5.94 2.80
CA LYS A 93 12.33 4.59 2.26
C LYS A 93 13.74 4.05 2.35
N PHE A 94 13.86 2.86 2.92
CA PHE A 94 15.09 2.09 3.01
C PHE A 94 14.92 0.80 2.18
N TYR A 95 15.77 -0.20 2.39
CA TYR A 95 15.76 -1.45 1.63
C TYR A 95 14.47 -2.26 1.80
N SER A 96 13.96 -2.88 0.72
CA SER A 96 12.76 -3.74 0.74
C SER A 96 11.55 -3.13 1.50
N CYS A 97 11.18 -3.62 2.68
CA CYS A 97 10.10 -3.11 3.51
C CYS A 97 10.54 -2.06 4.54
N ALA A 98 11.85 -1.83 4.67
CA ALA A 98 12.40 -0.93 5.67
C ALA A 98 11.93 0.51 5.44
N LEU A 99 11.39 1.12 6.49
CA LEU A 99 10.98 2.53 6.51
C LEU A 99 11.44 3.17 7.82
N VAL A 100 11.73 4.47 7.77
CA VAL A 100 11.89 5.31 8.95
C VAL A 100 10.82 6.39 8.92
N VAL A 101 10.14 6.60 10.04
CA VAL A 101 9.08 7.60 10.19
C VAL A 101 9.49 8.59 11.27
N LYS A 102 9.49 9.88 10.94
CA LYS A 102 9.73 10.97 11.90
C LYS A 102 8.45 11.74 12.14
N THR A 103 8.25 12.05 13.40
CA THR A 103 7.15 12.83 13.97
C THR A 103 7.76 14.01 14.76
N PRO A 104 6.97 14.93 15.33
CA PRO A 104 7.50 15.98 16.18
C PRO A 104 8.28 15.47 17.40
N LYS A 105 7.92 14.31 17.96
CA LYS A 105 8.53 13.80 19.21
C LYS A 105 9.29 12.49 19.10
N ALA A 106 9.11 11.75 18.00
CA ALA A 106 9.70 10.42 17.85
C ALA A 106 10.17 10.14 16.42
N VAL A 107 11.25 9.38 16.31
CA VAL A 107 11.70 8.70 15.09
C VAL A 107 11.56 7.20 15.30
N PHE A 108 10.80 6.52 14.44
CA PHE A 108 10.66 5.06 14.52
C PHE A 108 10.92 4.34 13.21
N GLY A 109 11.53 3.16 13.31
CA GLY A 109 11.80 2.26 12.19
C GLY A 109 10.76 1.16 12.07
N ILE A 110 10.48 0.74 10.84
CA ILE A 110 9.62 -0.40 10.50
C ILE A 110 10.48 -1.38 9.70
N ASP A 111 10.54 -2.64 10.14
CA ASP A 111 11.25 -3.74 9.47
C ASP A 111 12.62 -3.31 8.94
N LEU A 112 13.43 -2.68 9.81
CA LEU A 112 14.72 -2.10 9.39
C LEU A 112 15.67 -3.20 8.91
N ASP A 113 16.11 -3.03 7.67
CA ASP A 113 16.98 -3.95 6.96
C ASP A 113 18.04 -3.17 6.18
N GLU A 114 19.27 -3.69 6.16
CA GLU A 114 20.42 -3.04 5.55
C GLU A 114 20.67 -3.43 4.09
N GLY A 115 19.99 -4.47 3.59
CA GLY A 115 20.28 -5.11 2.32
C GLY A 115 20.10 -6.64 2.37
N PRO A 116 20.35 -7.34 1.24
CA PRO A 116 20.21 -8.78 1.13
C PRO A 116 21.03 -9.47 2.21
N ASN A 117 20.34 -10.17 3.09
CA ASN A 117 20.93 -10.97 4.15
C ASN A 117 20.23 -12.34 4.19
N SER A 118 20.67 -13.25 5.05
CA SER A 118 20.04 -14.56 5.18
C SER A 118 20.32 -15.12 6.57
N GLY A 119 19.64 -16.22 6.95
CA GLY A 119 19.93 -16.98 8.17
C GLY A 119 19.98 -16.13 9.45
N ASN A 120 18.84 -15.99 10.13
CA ASN A 120 18.67 -15.18 11.35
C ASN A 120 19.02 -13.68 11.19
N GLY A 121 18.94 -13.15 9.98
CA GLY A 121 19.14 -11.72 9.71
C GLY A 121 20.61 -11.27 9.66
N ASN A 122 21.58 -12.18 9.55
CA ASN A 122 23.01 -11.85 9.63
C ASN A 122 23.73 -12.09 8.28
N PRO A 123 24.07 -11.04 7.50
CA PRO A 123 24.75 -11.19 6.21
C PRO A 123 26.17 -11.75 6.32
N ASP A 124 26.88 -11.54 7.44
CA ASP A 124 28.29 -11.95 7.60
C ASP A 124 28.46 -13.45 7.89
N ARG A 125 27.37 -14.14 8.23
CA ARG A 125 27.41 -15.55 8.65
C ARG A 125 26.99 -16.54 7.57
N VAL A 126 26.78 -16.10 6.32
CA VAL A 126 26.21 -16.98 5.28
C VAL A 126 27.07 -17.15 4.03
N ALA A 127 27.28 -18.43 3.68
CA ALA A 127 27.91 -18.85 2.44
C ALA A 127 27.08 -18.40 1.23
N GLY A 128 27.68 -17.60 0.34
CA GLY A 128 27.05 -17.11 -0.89
C GLY A 128 26.69 -15.62 -0.87
N LEU A 129 26.58 -14.98 0.30
CA LEU A 129 26.46 -13.51 0.41
C LEU A 129 27.80 -12.82 0.72
N ALA A 130 28.84 -13.60 1.07
CA ALA A 130 30.20 -13.10 1.23
C ALA A 130 30.65 -12.23 0.04
N GLY A 131 31.09 -11.01 0.34
CA GLY A 131 31.60 -10.05 -0.65
C GLY A 131 30.53 -9.23 -1.41
N ILE A 132 29.24 -9.41 -1.11
CA ILE A 132 28.19 -8.51 -1.62
C ILE A 132 28.32 -7.17 -0.88
N LYS A 133 28.61 -6.09 -1.60
CA LYS A 133 28.76 -4.73 -1.02
C LYS A 133 27.47 -3.94 -0.94
N PHE A 134 26.38 -4.45 -1.53
CA PHE A 134 25.07 -3.83 -1.49
C PHE A 134 24.46 -4.01 -0.09
N HIS A 135 24.93 -3.22 0.86
CA HIS A 135 24.43 -3.17 2.23
C HIS A 135 24.83 -1.84 2.88
N MET A 136 24.21 -1.48 4.01
CA MET A 136 24.69 -0.36 4.81
C MET A 136 26.09 -0.58 5.36
N THR A 137 26.90 0.47 5.39
CA THR A 137 28.18 0.43 6.09
C THR A 137 27.98 0.45 7.61
N ALA A 138 29.01 0.04 8.36
CA ALA A 138 28.98 0.13 9.82
C ALA A 138 28.72 1.57 10.33
N ALA A 139 29.26 2.58 9.64
CA ALA A 139 29.04 3.98 9.98
C ALA A 139 27.58 4.41 9.74
N GLN A 140 26.96 3.94 8.65
CA GLN A 140 25.54 4.17 8.36
C GLN A 140 24.65 3.51 9.42
N ARG A 141 24.92 2.26 9.81
CA ARG A 141 24.19 1.57 10.89
C ARG A 141 24.31 2.32 12.22
N ALA A 142 25.53 2.73 12.59
CA ALA A 142 25.76 3.51 13.81
C ALA A 142 25.03 4.86 13.78
N THR A 143 24.93 5.50 12.61
CA THR A 143 24.20 6.76 12.43
C THR A 143 22.69 6.53 12.55
N LEU A 144 22.16 5.50 11.89
CA LEU A 144 20.75 5.10 12.01
C LEU A 144 20.37 4.81 13.46
N ALA A 145 21.20 4.06 14.19
CA ALA A 145 20.96 3.72 15.59
C ALA A 145 20.95 4.94 16.52
N LYS A 146 21.67 6.01 16.19
CA LYS A 146 21.58 7.28 16.94
C LYS A 146 20.27 8.01 16.69
N LEU A 147 19.78 7.97 15.46
CA LEU A 147 18.62 8.74 14.99
C LEU A 147 17.27 8.11 15.33
N VAL A 148 17.19 6.78 15.42
CA VAL A 148 15.95 6.05 15.70
C VAL A 148 15.73 5.92 17.21
N ASP A 149 14.51 6.14 17.68
CA ASP A 149 14.11 5.96 19.08
C ASP A 149 13.50 4.59 19.34
N VAL A 150 12.69 4.12 18.39
CA VAL A 150 11.96 2.85 18.46
C VAL A 150 12.06 2.11 17.13
N SER A 151 12.29 0.81 17.12
CA SER A 151 12.19 -0.02 15.91
C SER A 151 11.16 -1.12 16.11
N PHE A 152 10.34 -1.39 15.10
CA PHE A 152 9.36 -2.47 15.10
C PHE A 152 9.70 -3.48 14.02
N HIS A 153 9.82 -4.76 14.41
CA HIS A 153 9.95 -5.87 13.49
C HIS A 153 8.65 -6.69 13.45
N SER A 154 8.22 -7.06 12.25
CA SER A 154 6.99 -7.80 12.02
C SER A 154 7.17 -9.31 12.23
N HIS A 155 8.27 -9.88 11.74
CA HIS A 155 8.53 -11.32 11.82
C HIS A 155 10.00 -11.65 11.55
N ARG A 156 10.38 -12.91 11.78
CA ARG A 156 11.76 -13.39 11.73
C ARG A 156 12.37 -13.60 10.34
N HIS A 157 11.66 -13.29 9.25
CA HIS A 157 12.28 -13.42 7.93
C HIS A 157 13.34 -12.35 7.73
N HIS A 158 14.39 -12.77 7.07
CA HIS A 158 15.67 -12.09 6.99
C HIS A 158 15.58 -10.79 6.17
N ASP A 159 14.56 -10.63 5.33
CA ASP A 159 14.24 -9.40 4.62
C ASP A 159 13.41 -8.38 5.43
N HIS A 160 13.10 -8.69 6.69
CA HIS A 160 12.34 -7.85 7.63
C HIS A 160 13.04 -7.63 8.98
N VAL A 161 14.13 -8.36 9.24
CA VAL A 161 14.90 -8.27 10.47
C VAL A 161 16.39 -8.42 10.17
N ASN A 162 17.18 -7.48 10.69
CA ASN A 162 18.62 -7.46 10.49
C ASN A 162 19.37 -7.45 11.82
N TYR A 163 20.27 -8.42 12.00
CA TYR A 163 21.02 -8.65 13.24
C TYR A 163 21.87 -7.43 13.62
N GLN A 164 22.65 -6.88 12.67
CA GLN A 164 23.60 -5.81 12.92
C GLN A 164 22.90 -4.49 13.26
N ILE A 165 21.78 -4.18 12.59
CA ILE A 165 20.95 -3.02 12.92
C ILE A 165 20.34 -3.19 14.30
N THR A 166 19.74 -4.35 14.59
CA THR A 166 19.12 -4.61 15.89
C THR A 166 20.15 -4.53 17.03
N GLU A 167 21.33 -5.13 16.85
CA GLU A 167 22.43 -5.04 17.82
C GLU A 167 22.84 -3.58 18.06
N ALA A 168 23.01 -2.79 17.01
CA ALA A 168 23.38 -1.38 17.11
C ALA A 168 22.30 -0.55 17.83
N LEU A 169 21.01 -0.82 17.57
CA LEU A 169 19.89 -0.15 18.24
C LEU A 169 19.86 -0.48 19.74
N VAL A 170 19.96 -1.75 20.09
CA VAL A 170 19.97 -2.17 21.51
C VAL A 170 21.20 -1.60 22.23
N ALA A 171 22.38 -1.64 21.60
CA ALA A 171 23.60 -1.05 22.16
C ALA A 171 23.49 0.47 22.36
N ALA A 172 22.70 1.16 21.53
CA ALA A 172 22.38 2.58 21.68
C ALA A 172 21.23 2.86 22.66
N GLY A 173 20.75 1.85 23.40
CA GLY A 173 19.67 1.99 24.38
C GLY A 173 18.29 2.25 23.77
N LYS A 174 18.10 1.92 22.49
CA LYS A 174 16.84 2.14 21.77
C LYS A 174 15.85 1.02 22.03
N THR A 175 14.56 1.32 21.92
CA THR A 175 13.52 0.29 22.10
C THR A 175 13.37 -0.51 20.81
N VAL A 176 13.62 -1.82 20.84
CA VAL A 176 13.41 -2.70 19.69
C VAL A 176 12.26 -3.66 19.99
N VAL A 177 11.12 -3.43 19.34
CA VAL A 177 9.91 -4.24 19.46
C VAL A 177 9.94 -5.37 18.46
N VAL A 178 9.81 -6.60 18.96
CA VAL A 178 9.84 -7.83 18.16
C VAL A 178 8.71 -8.78 18.57
N PRO A 179 8.27 -9.70 17.70
CA PRO A 179 7.51 -10.86 18.14
C PRO A 179 8.43 -11.85 18.88
N GLU A 180 7.82 -12.75 19.66
CA GLU A 180 8.52 -13.70 20.52
C GLU A 180 9.47 -14.64 19.74
N ASP A 181 9.14 -14.94 18.49
CA ASP A 181 9.92 -15.85 17.65
C ASP A 181 11.29 -15.26 17.26
N ILE A 182 11.39 -13.94 17.04
CA ILE A 182 12.66 -13.25 16.83
C ILE A 182 13.51 -13.30 18.10
N ARG A 183 12.91 -13.02 19.28
CA ARG A 183 13.62 -13.13 20.56
C ARG A 183 14.15 -14.54 20.78
N THR A 184 13.34 -15.55 20.45
CA THR A 184 13.72 -16.97 20.52
C THR A 184 14.83 -17.34 19.53
N MET A 185 14.77 -16.81 18.30
CA MET A 185 15.78 -17.01 17.26
C MET A 185 17.16 -16.49 17.69
N TRP A 186 17.19 -15.41 18.47
CA TRP A 186 18.41 -14.78 18.98
C TRP A 186 18.64 -15.00 20.48
N ARG A 187 18.09 -16.06 21.08
CA ARG A 187 18.20 -16.33 22.54
C ARG A 187 19.63 -16.33 23.09
N ASP A 188 20.62 -16.64 22.25
CA ASP A 188 22.04 -16.72 22.63
C ASP A 188 22.82 -15.44 22.24
N ALA A 189 22.16 -14.45 21.64
CA ALA A 189 22.79 -13.19 21.24
C ALA A 189 22.93 -12.23 22.45
N PRO A 190 24.04 -11.49 22.57
CA PRO A 190 24.27 -10.60 23.73
C PRO A 190 23.20 -9.51 23.91
N PHE A 191 22.58 -9.06 22.82
CA PHE A 191 21.59 -7.98 22.85
C PHE A 191 20.15 -8.47 23.13
N VAL A 192 19.90 -9.77 23.25
CA VAL A 192 18.53 -10.33 23.35
C VAL A 192 17.74 -9.78 24.54
N ALA A 193 18.43 -9.48 25.64
CA ALA A 193 17.82 -8.91 26.84
C ALA A 193 17.29 -7.48 26.64
N GLY A 194 17.75 -6.77 25.61
CA GLY A 194 17.26 -5.45 25.24
C GLY A 194 16.05 -5.48 24.29
N LEU A 195 15.60 -6.66 23.86
CA LEU A 195 14.44 -6.79 22.98
C LEU A 195 13.13 -6.71 23.78
N THR A 196 12.19 -5.93 23.27
CA THR A 196 10.85 -5.76 23.82
C THR A 196 9.85 -6.61 23.05
N VAL A 197 9.08 -7.45 23.75
CA VAL A 197 7.99 -8.22 23.14
C VAL A 197 6.66 -7.62 23.56
N LEU A 198 5.87 -7.15 22.59
CA LEU A 198 4.50 -6.71 22.84
C LEU A 198 3.55 -7.88 22.54
N PRO A 199 2.76 -8.35 23.52
CA PRO A 199 1.81 -9.43 23.28
C PRO A 199 0.71 -8.95 22.31
N PRO A 200 0.39 -9.74 21.27
CA PRO A 200 -0.68 -9.39 20.35
C PRO A 200 -2.04 -9.49 21.04
N GLN A 201 -2.70 -8.34 21.19
CA GLN A 201 -3.96 -8.21 21.91
C GLN A 201 -4.82 -7.17 21.18
N PRO A 202 -5.69 -7.60 20.24
CA PRO A 202 -6.60 -6.71 19.53
C PRO A 202 -7.43 -5.85 20.49
N GLY A 203 -7.48 -4.55 20.25
CA GLY A 203 -8.13 -3.55 21.10
C GLY A 203 -7.30 -3.02 22.26
N HIS A 204 -6.14 -3.61 22.57
CA HIS A 204 -5.22 -3.10 23.58
C HIS A 204 -4.14 -2.21 22.97
N LYS A 205 -3.90 -1.05 23.57
CA LYS A 205 -2.88 -0.08 23.13
C LYS A 205 -1.72 -0.03 24.11
N HIS A 206 -0.55 -0.47 23.66
CA HIS A 206 0.71 -0.38 24.37
C HIS A 206 1.31 1.02 24.22
N ARG A 207 1.92 1.56 25.28
CA ARG A 207 2.71 2.80 25.18
C ARG A 207 4.18 2.45 24.92
N VAL A 208 4.75 2.97 23.83
CA VAL A 208 6.15 2.76 23.46
C VAL A 208 6.79 4.10 23.16
N GLY A 209 7.52 4.65 24.13
CA GLY A 209 7.96 6.05 24.06
C GLY A 209 6.76 6.99 23.93
N ASP A 210 6.78 7.84 22.90
CA ASP A 210 5.68 8.76 22.55
C ASP A 210 4.62 8.17 21.60
N LEU A 211 4.69 6.86 21.33
CA LEU A 211 3.78 6.15 20.44
C LEU A 211 2.73 5.35 21.23
N GLN A 212 1.54 5.22 20.67
CA GLN A 212 0.52 4.24 21.07
C GLN A 212 0.47 3.14 20.01
N VAL A 213 0.57 1.88 20.42
CA VAL A 213 0.76 0.75 19.52
C VAL A 213 -0.26 -0.35 19.82
N GLU A 214 -1.10 -0.67 18.85
CA GLU A 214 -1.95 -1.86 18.88
C GLU A 214 -1.34 -2.94 18.00
N VAL A 215 -1.29 -4.17 18.51
CA VAL A 215 -0.61 -5.30 17.85
C VAL A 215 -1.62 -6.39 17.51
N LEU A 216 -1.69 -6.76 16.24
CA LEU A 216 -2.38 -7.96 15.78
C LEU A 216 -1.35 -9.07 15.52
N GLY A 217 -1.61 -10.24 16.08
CA GLY A 217 -0.83 -11.44 15.81
C GLY A 217 -1.46 -12.20 14.64
N GLY A 218 -0.70 -12.37 13.57
CA GLY A 218 -1.09 -13.13 12.39
C GLY A 218 0.03 -14.07 11.95
N ARG A 219 -0.06 -14.51 10.69
CA ARG A 219 0.84 -15.50 10.11
C ARG A 219 1.11 -15.20 8.64
N GLN A 220 2.35 -15.44 8.24
CA GLN A 220 2.71 -15.65 6.84
C GLN A 220 2.66 -17.14 6.54
N TRP A 221 1.79 -17.52 5.60
CA TRP A 221 1.72 -18.88 5.11
C TRP A 221 2.72 -19.10 3.97
N MET A 222 3.67 -20.01 4.18
CA MET A 222 4.73 -20.29 3.20
C MET A 222 4.37 -21.46 2.27
N ALA A 223 3.42 -22.30 2.70
CA ALA A 223 2.86 -23.37 1.89
C ALA A 223 1.36 -23.13 1.67
N ARG A 224 0.84 -23.55 0.51
CA ARG A 224 -0.58 -23.36 0.14
C ARG A 224 -1.57 -24.12 1.03
N ASP A 225 -1.10 -25.19 1.66
CA ASP A 225 -1.87 -26.00 2.62
C ASP A 225 -1.70 -25.51 4.07
N HIS A 226 -1.01 -24.38 4.26
CA HIS A 226 -0.72 -23.75 5.56
C HIS A 226 0.14 -24.63 6.50
N SER A 227 0.78 -25.69 5.98
CA SER A 227 1.66 -26.57 6.76
C SER A 227 2.96 -25.90 7.20
N SER A 228 3.41 -24.87 6.48
CA SER A 228 4.59 -24.07 6.80
C SER A 228 4.20 -22.64 7.12
N VAL A 229 4.59 -22.16 8.30
CA VAL A 229 4.12 -20.91 8.88
C VAL A 229 5.24 -20.11 9.54
N CYS A 230 5.17 -18.80 9.41
CA CYS A 230 5.95 -17.84 10.19
C CYS A 230 4.98 -16.93 10.98
N PRO A 231 5.06 -16.87 12.33
CA PRO A 231 4.34 -15.85 13.09
C PRO A 231 4.68 -14.46 12.56
N CYS A 232 3.68 -13.60 12.40
CA CYS A 232 3.88 -12.26 11.87
C CYS A 232 2.95 -11.27 12.56
N ASN A 233 3.52 -10.23 13.14
CA ASN A 233 2.77 -9.15 13.75
C ASN A 233 2.43 -8.07 12.72
N ALA A 234 1.20 -7.57 12.81
CA ALA A 234 0.83 -6.27 12.26
C ALA A 234 0.73 -5.26 13.40
N TYR A 235 1.06 -4.00 13.10
CA TYR A 235 1.04 -2.91 14.06
C TYR A 235 0.21 -1.76 13.52
N LEU A 236 -0.65 -1.22 14.38
CA LEU A 236 -1.31 0.06 14.19
C LEU A 236 -0.70 1.05 15.19
N ILE A 237 0.12 1.97 14.68
CA ILE A 237 0.86 2.94 15.47
C ILE A 237 0.16 4.29 15.38
N THR A 238 -0.29 4.83 16.51
CA THR A 238 -0.74 6.21 16.63
C THR A 238 0.40 7.07 17.18
N THR A 239 0.77 8.08 16.40
CA THR A 239 1.84 9.04 16.72
C THR A 239 1.39 10.10 17.72
N ASP A 240 2.35 10.88 18.22
CA ASP A 240 2.15 11.96 19.18
C ASP A 240 1.24 13.10 18.65
N ASN A 241 1.13 13.24 17.33
CA ASN A 241 0.23 14.21 16.69
C ASN A 241 -1.01 13.57 16.04
N GLY A 242 -1.32 12.33 16.38
CA GLY A 242 -2.57 11.65 16.00
C GLY A 242 -2.61 11.11 14.57
N VAL A 243 -1.48 11.01 13.88
CA VAL A 243 -1.35 10.25 12.63
C VAL A 243 -1.29 8.75 12.95
N THR A 244 -2.05 7.95 12.23
CA THR A 244 -2.12 6.49 12.38
C THR A 244 -1.41 5.77 11.23
N VAL A 245 -0.43 4.92 11.55
CA VAL A 245 0.38 4.15 10.58
C VAL A 245 0.12 2.67 10.77
N LEU A 246 -0.41 2.03 9.74
CA LEU A 246 -0.59 0.58 9.66
C LEU A 246 0.54 -0.04 8.83
N PHE A 247 1.16 -1.09 9.36
CA PHE A 247 1.95 -2.03 8.57
C PHE A 247 1.70 -3.46 9.06
N LYS A 248 1.80 -4.43 8.16
CA LYS A 248 1.37 -5.81 8.42
C LYS A 248 2.46 -6.87 8.30
N GLY A 249 3.69 -6.44 8.02
CA GLY A 249 4.73 -7.35 7.52
C GLY A 249 4.20 -8.21 6.37
N ASP A 250 4.40 -9.51 6.50
CA ASP A 250 4.04 -10.49 5.49
C ASP A 250 2.81 -11.34 5.85
N ILE A 251 1.90 -10.83 6.69
CA ILE A 251 0.57 -11.43 6.79
C ILE A 251 -0.06 -11.43 5.38
N ASN A 252 -0.19 -12.61 4.79
CA ASN A 252 -0.47 -12.76 3.35
C ASN A 252 -1.88 -13.29 3.04
N ASN A 253 -2.68 -13.54 4.09
CA ASN A 253 -4.12 -13.82 3.99
C ASN A 253 -4.88 -12.73 4.75
N GLY A 254 -5.75 -12.02 4.03
CA GLY A 254 -6.51 -10.90 4.58
C GLY A 254 -7.58 -11.26 5.60
N ASP A 255 -8.04 -12.51 5.65
CA ASP A 255 -9.04 -12.97 6.63
C ASP A 255 -8.48 -12.90 8.06
N GLN A 256 -7.16 -12.90 8.22
CA GLN A 256 -6.49 -12.68 9.51
C GLN A 256 -6.57 -11.21 9.96
N MET A 257 -6.60 -10.25 9.03
CA MET A 257 -6.54 -8.82 9.33
C MET A 257 -7.89 -8.14 9.34
N LEU A 258 -8.79 -8.50 8.41
CA LEU A 258 -10.06 -7.80 8.21
C LEU A 258 -10.95 -7.77 9.45
N PRO A 259 -11.08 -8.84 10.27
CA PRO A 259 -11.85 -8.78 11.51
C PRO A 259 -11.30 -7.74 12.49
N TRP A 260 -9.98 -7.69 12.66
CA TRP A 260 -9.32 -6.69 13.52
C TRP A 260 -9.54 -5.27 13.00
N LEU A 261 -9.34 -5.05 11.70
CA LEU A 261 -9.55 -3.75 11.08
C LEU A 261 -11.02 -3.29 11.15
N ARG A 262 -11.99 -4.20 11.07
CA ARG A 262 -13.40 -3.85 11.31
C ARG A 262 -13.63 -3.39 12.75
N GLN A 263 -12.99 -4.02 13.74
CA GLN A 263 -13.06 -3.56 15.13
C GLN A 263 -12.45 -2.17 15.31
N VAL A 264 -11.28 -1.91 14.71
CA VAL A 264 -10.66 -0.57 14.67
C VAL A 264 -11.66 0.45 14.14
N LYS A 265 -12.32 0.14 13.00
CA LYS A 265 -13.35 1.02 12.42
C LYS A 265 -14.56 1.21 13.34
N THR A 266 -15.07 0.16 13.97
CA THR A 266 -16.22 0.22 14.90
C THR A 266 -15.94 1.10 16.12
N ARG A 267 -14.68 1.15 16.58
CA ARG A 267 -14.25 2.06 17.66
C ARG A 267 -14.14 3.53 17.23
N GLY A 268 -14.41 3.85 15.97
CA GLY A 268 -14.27 5.20 15.41
C GLY A 268 -12.83 5.60 15.10
N GLU A 269 -11.89 4.64 15.12
CA GLU A 269 -10.48 4.87 14.83
C GLU A 269 -10.21 4.83 13.32
N GLY A 270 -9.09 5.41 12.91
CA GLY A 270 -8.69 5.56 11.50
C GLY A 270 -7.38 4.84 11.17
N VAL A 271 -7.10 4.77 9.86
CA VAL A 271 -5.79 4.42 9.32
C VAL A 271 -5.41 5.49 8.30
N ASP A 272 -4.44 6.32 8.63
CA ASP A 272 -3.98 7.43 7.78
C ASP A 272 -3.00 6.97 6.72
N LEU A 273 -2.03 6.14 7.13
CA LEU A 273 -1.03 5.54 6.25
C LEU A 273 -1.11 4.02 6.32
N TYR A 274 -1.08 3.37 5.17
CA TYR A 274 -0.80 1.94 5.05
C TYR A 274 0.49 1.75 4.26
N VAL A 275 1.51 1.24 4.95
CA VAL A 275 2.87 1.16 4.45
C VAL A 275 3.37 -0.30 4.39
N THR A 276 4.49 -0.54 3.69
CA THR A 276 5.12 -1.87 3.44
C THR A 276 4.40 -2.72 2.36
N ALA A 277 4.39 -4.04 2.48
CA ALA A 277 3.79 -4.94 1.52
C ALA A 277 2.26 -4.77 1.45
N LEU A 278 1.75 -4.30 0.30
CA LEU A 278 0.32 -4.04 0.10
C LEU A 278 -0.43 -5.21 -0.58
N PHE A 279 0.28 -6.29 -0.91
CA PHE A 279 -0.29 -7.45 -1.59
C PHE A 279 -0.68 -8.55 -0.59
N PHE A 280 -1.63 -9.38 -1.02
CA PHE A 280 -2.10 -10.55 -0.31
C PHE A 280 -2.09 -11.74 -1.27
N ALA A 281 -1.52 -12.86 -0.84
CA ALA A 281 -1.50 -14.10 -1.62
C ALA A 281 -2.91 -14.74 -1.66
N GLU A 282 -3.59 -14.70 -0.51
CA GLU A 282 -4.96 -15.18 -0.31
C GLU A 282 -5.89 -13.99 -0.02
N THR A 283 -7.16 -14.09 -0.43
CA THR A 283 -8.14 -13.00 -0.31
C THR A 283 -7.66 -11.72 -1.02
N LYS A 284 -7.45 -11.81 -2.34
CA LYS A 284 -6.80 -10.76 -3.17
C LYS A 284 -7.51 -9.40 -3.17
N ASP A 285 -8.78 -9.34 -2.79
CA ASP A 285 -9.56 -8.11 -2.68
C ASP A 285 -9.36 -7.38 -1.33
N THR A 286 -8.53 -7.92 -0.42
CA THR A 286 -8.30 -7.34 0.91
C THR A 286 -7.85 -5.89 0.88
N LEU A 287 -6.90 -5.52 0.01
CA LEU A 287 -6.48 -4.12 -0.12
C LEU A 287 -7.66 -3.20 -0.52
N THR A 288 -8.57 -3.69 -1.36
CA THR A 288 -9.79 -2.96 -1.72
C THR A 288 -10.71 -2.80 -0.50
N GLN A 289 -10.88 -3.83 0.31
CA GLN A 289 -11.68 -3.76 1.54
C GLN A 289 -11.06 -2.78 2.57
N ILE A 290 -9.75 -2.81 2.76
CA ILE A 290 -9.04 -1.84 3.64
C ILE A 290 -9.27 -0.40 3.15
N ARG A 291 -9.17 -0.17 1.83
CA ARG A 291 -9.46 1.14 1.23
C ARG A 291 -10.91 1.57 1.43
N ARG A 292 -11.87 0.65 1.46
CA ARG A 292 -13.27 0.97 1.77
C ARG A 292 -13.46 1.35 3.24
N LEU A 293 -12.76 0.68 4.15
CA LEU A 293 -12.86 0.97 5.58
C LEU A 293 -12.26 2.33 5.96
N PHE A 294 -11.11 2.68 5.37
CA PHE A 294 -10.30 3.82 5.85
C PHE A 294 -9.82 4.80 4.78
N ASP A 295 -9.81 4.42 3.49
CA ASP A 295 -9.13 5.15 2.40
C ASP A 295 -7.74 5.71 2.77
N PRO A 296 -6.82 4.83 3.24
CA PRO A 296 -5.52 5.27 3.72
C PRO A 296 -4.65 5.77 2.56
N PHE A 297 -3.69 6.63 2.89
CA PHE A 297 -2.60 6.97 1.99
C PHE A 297 -1.61 5.82 1.93
N LEU A 298 -1.21 5.42 0.72
CA LEU A 298 -0.38 4.24 0.51
C LEU A 298 1.07 4.62 0.24
N ILE A 299 1.98 3.97 0.96
CA ILE A 299 3.42 4.00 0.65
C ILE A 299 3.85 2.54 0.47
N PRO A 300 3.81 2.01 -0.77
CA PRO A 300 4.17 0.63 -1.02
C PRO A 300 5.61 0.36 -0.59
N GLY A 301 5.82 -0.88 -0.17
CA GLY A 301 7.13 -1.42 0.12
C GLY A 301 7.35 -2.80 -0.49
N HIS A 302 8.42 -3.45 -0.04
CA HIS A 302 8.84 -4.76 -0.53
C HIS A 302 9.29 -4.72 -2.00
N GLU A 303 9.83 -3.61 -2.50
CA GLU A 303 10.45 -3.53 -3.82
C GLU A 303 11.93 -3.87 -3.77
N TYR A 304 12.42 -4.53 -4.82
CA TYR A 304 13.83 -4.87 -4.98
C TYR A 304 14.44 -5.54 -3.76
N GLU A 305 13.66 -6.46 -3.19
CA GLU A 305 14.12 -7.45 -2.26
C GLU A 305 14.89 -8.52 -3.08
N PHE A 306 16.11 -8.85 -2.67
CA PHE A 306 17.04 -9.67 -3.46
C PHE A 306 17.10 -11.11 -2.99
N THR A 307 16.60 -11.44 -1.80
CA THR A 307 16.67 -12.78 -1.22
C THR A 307 15.55 -13.68 -1.74
N HIS A 308 14.41 -13.12 -2.12
CA HIS A 308 13.34 -13.75 -2.92
C HIS A 308 13.69 -13.82 -4.40
N ARG A 309 14.76 -13.14 -4.85
CA ARG A 309 15.27 -13.30 -6.21
C ARG A 309 16.10 -14.57 -6.28
N LYS A 310 15.76 -15.46 -7.21
CA LYS A 310 16.62 -16.60 -7.51
C LYS A 310 18.02 -16.12 -7.93
N ARG A 311 19.03 -16.72 -7.33
CA ARG A 311 20.43 -16.38 -7.60
C ARG A 311 20.73 -16.46 -9.09
N GLY A 312 21.38 -15.42 -9.64
CA GLY A 312 21.71 -15.37 -11.06
C GLY A 312 20.56 -14.96 -11.98
N GLU A 313 19.34 -14.76 -11.47
CA GLU A 313 18.22 -14.34 -12.29
C GLU A 313 18.04 -12.81 -12.30
N ALA A 314 17.47 -12.31 -13.39
CA ALA A 314 17.00 -10.94 -13.52
C ALA A 314 15.70 -10.73 -12.72
N GLY A 315 15.36 -9.48 -12.40
CA GLY A 315 14.05 -9.14 -11.81
C GLY A 315 14.16 -8.33 -10.53
N ALA A 316 13.21 -8.47 -9.62
CA ALA A 316 13.15 -7.67 -8.40
C ALA A 316 12.85 -8.49 -7.13
N GLY A 317 12.87 -9.83 -7.22
CA GLY A 317 12.45 -10.78 -6.17
C GLY A 317 10.93 -10.76 -5.93
N THR A 318 10.40 -9.58 -5.69
CA THR A 318 9.01 -9.31 -5.31
C THR A 318 8.34 -8.29 -6.24
N GLY A 319 8.89 -7.07 -6.34
CA GLY A 319 8.34 -6.00 -7.16
C GLY A 319 9.37 -4.94 -7.52
N SER A 320 9.20 -4.30 -8.68
CA SER A 320 9.96 -3.12 -9.07
C SER A 320 9.19 -1.83 -8.81
N TYR A 321 9.87 -0.67 -8.83
CA TYR A 321 9.21 0.63 -8.65
C TYR A 321 8.14 0.85 -9.73
N SER A 322 8.44 0.48 -10.99
CA SER A 322 7.47 0.56 -12.09
C SER A 322 6.28 -0.39 -11.89
N SER A 323 6.51 -1.58 -11.31
CA SER A 323 5.41 -2.52 -11.03
C SER A 323 4.46 -1.99 -9.95
N GLN A 324 5.00 -1.35 -8.90
CA GLN A 324 4.19 -0.73 -7.85
C GLN A 324 3.43 0.47 -8.37
N TRP A 325 4.09 1.28 -9.20
CA TRP A 325 3.42 2.36 -9.91
C TRP A 325 2.20 1.86 -10.68
N ASN A 326 2.36 0.79 -11.45
CA ASN A 326 1.27 0.20 -12.22
C ASN A 326 0.18 -0.41 -11.33
N GLY A 327 0.57 -1.15 -10.29
CA GLY A 327 -0.35 -1.77 -9.33
C GLY A 327 -1.18 -0.76 -8.52
N HIS A 328 -0.67 0.47 -8.36
CA HIS A 328 -1.31 1.52 -7.56
C HIS A 328 -1.65 2.79 -8.35
N LYS A 329 -1.60 2.73 -9.69
CA LYS A 329 -1.83 3.88 -10.59
C LYS A 329 -3.10 4.65 -10.27
N SER A 330 -4.17 3.95 -9.88
CA SER A 330 -5.44 4.57 -9.54
C SER A 330 -5.37 5.38 -8.24
N SER A 331 -4.76 4.83 -7.19
CA SER A 331 -4.52 5.55 -5.93
C SER A 331 -3.58 6.74 -6.14
N ILE A 332 -2.55 6.60 -6.97
CA ILE A 332 -1.60 7.69 -7.26
C ILE A 332 -2.28 8.84 -8.00
N LYS A 333 -3.12 8.55 -9.00
CA LYS A 333 -3.92 9.56 -9.70
C LYS A 333 -4.85 10.34 -8.77
N ARG A 334 -5.35 9.70 -7.72
CA ARG A 334 -6.17 10.34 -6.67
C ARG A 334 -5.33 11.07 -5.60
N GLY A 335 -4.01 11.09 -5.70
CA GLY A 335 -3.15 11.64 -4.64
C GLY A 335 -3.24 10.87 -3.32
N LYS A 336 -3.50 9.55 -3.38
CA LYS A 336 -3.62 8.64 -2.23
C LYS A 336 -2.53 7.56 -2.19
N ALA A 337 -1.49 7.72 -3.00
CA ALA A 337 -0.33 6.86 -2.97
C ALA A 337 0.88 7.60 -3.52
N VAL A 338 2.07 7.21 -3.04
CA VAL A 338 3.36 7.66 -3.56
C VAL A 338 4.32 6.48 -3.64
N ILE A 339 5.13 6.43 -4.68
CA ILE A 339 6.20 5.43 -4.82
C ILE A 339 7.53 6.09 -4.44
N LEU A 340 8.18 5.51 -3.43
CA LEU A 340 9.50 5.91 -2.95
C LEU A 340 10.54 4.89 -3.43
N SER A 341 11.65 5.39 -3.95
CA SER A 341 12.88 4.62 -4.09
C SER A 341 13.75 4.77 -2.84
N TRP A 342 14.78 3.92 -2.72
CA TRP A 342 15.71 3.97 -1.58
C TRP A 342 16.24 5.39 -1.34
N GLY A 343 16.28 5.80 -0.09
CA GLY A 343 16.75 7.12 0.35
C GLY A 343 15.76 8.27 0.19
N GLU A 344 14.65 8.08 -0.55
CA GLU A 344 13.67 9.14 -0.74
C GLU A 344 12.72 9.29 0.44
N LYS A 345 12.14 10.48 0.55
CA LYS A 345 11.17 10.82 1.60
C LYS A 345 9.82 11.28 1.04
N PHE A 346 8.80 11.17 1.88
CA PHE A 346 7.51 11.81 1.67
C PHE A 346 6.98 12.39 2.98
N GLN A 347 6.49 13.63 2.93
CA GLN A 347 5.80 14.24 4.06
C GLN A 347 4.29 14.05 3.93
N TYR A 348 3.71 13.33 4.87
CA TYR A 348 2.28 13.19 5.02
C TYR A 348 1.73 14.25 5.98
N LEU A 349 0.91 15.17 5.46
CA LEU A 349 0.13 16.12 6.24
C LEU A 349 -1.34 15.68 6.31
N PRO A 350 -1.91 15.44 7.51
CA PRO A 350 -3.31 15.02 7.66
C PRO A 350 -4.31 15.94 6.96
N ARG A 351 -4.17 17.27 7.14
CA ARG A 351 -5.09 18.25 6.56
C ARG A 351 -5.14 18.16 5.02
N LYS A 352 -3.98 17.95 4.40
CA LYS A 352 -3.85 17.83 2.94
C LYS A 352 -4.34 16.47 2.45
N HIS A 353 -3.92 15.37 3.09
CA HIS A 353 -4.04 14.04 2.51
C HIS A 353 -5.25 13.24 3.00
N ARG A 354 -5.83 13.56 4.17
CA ARG A 354 -7.15 13.03 4.55
C ARG A 354 -8.22 13.52 3.58
N GLN A 355 -8.17 14.81 3.21
CA GLN A 355 -9.15 15.49 2.36
C GLN A 355 -8.88 15.44 0.85
N ALA A 356 -7.70 14.97 0.40
CA ALA A 356 -7.30 14.94 -1.03
C ALA A 356 -8.14 14.01 -1.95
N THR A 357 -9.39 13.70 -1.62
CA THR A 357 -10.27 12.85 -2.42
C THR A 357 -11.23 13.66 -3.27
N SER A 358 -11.20 13.43 -4.59
CA SER A 358 -12.46 13.19 -5.29
C SER A 358 -13.15 12.00 -4.61
N PRO A 359 -14.44 12.11 -4.26
CA PRO A 359 -15.13 11.13 -3.44
C PRO A 359 -14.99 9.71 -3.99
N LEU A 360 -14.60 8.77 -3.13
CA LEU A 360 -14.66 7.36 -3.46
C LEU A 360 -16.10 6.88 -3.33
N ALA A 361 -16.77 6.78 -4.46
CA ALA A 361 -18.03 6.07 -4.52
C ALA A 361 -17.79 4.60 -4.87
N TRP A 362 -18.43 3.73 -4.10
CA TRP A 362 -18.45 2.29 -4.34
C TRP A 362 -19.89 1.80 -4.18
N ILE A 363 -20.13 0.59 -4.63
CA ILE A 363 -21.45 -0.03 -4.64
C ILE A 363 -21.38 -1.25 -3.73
N GLU A 364 -22.26 -1.33 -2.73
CA GLU A 364 -22.28 -2.39 -1.71
C GLU A 364 -23.63 -3.09 -1.70
N LEU A 365 -23.66 -4.29 -2.26
CA LEU A 365 -24.89 -5.03 -2.55
C LEU A 365 -25.22 -5.93 -1.36
N SER A 366 -26.44 -5.82 -0.82
CA SER A 366 -26.91 -6.58 0.34
C SER A 366 -28.26 -7.25 0.01
N PRO A 367 -28.46 -8.55 0.26
CA PRO A 367 -27.58 -9.45 1.01
C PRO A 367 -26.36 -9.93 0.20
N GLU A 368 -25.22 -10.10 0.86
CA GLU A 368 -24.17 -10.99 0.35
C GLU A 368 -24.71 -12.43 0.42
N PRO A 369 -24.86 -13.13 -0.71
CA PRO A 369 -23.81 -13.27 -1.73
C PRO A 369 -24.17 -12.73 -3.13
N LYS A 370 -23.15 -12.63 -4.01
CA LYS A 370 -23.24 -12.21 -5.43
C LYS A 370 -24.15 -13.10 -6.31
N ASP A 371 -24.71 -14.16 -5.75
CA ASP A 371 -25.69 -15.06 -6.35
C ASP A 371 -26.97 -15.02 -5.49
N VAL A 372 -27.93 -14.17 -5.85
CA VAL A 372 -29.20 -14.01 -5.13
C VAL A 372 -30.30 -14.77 -5.85
N LYS A 373 -31.03 -15.63 -5.14
CA LYS A 373 -32.25 -16.27 -5.63
C LYS A 373 -33.45 -15.45 -5.17
N VAL A 374 -34.28 -15.00 -6.10
CA VAL A 374 -35.50 -14.24 -5.79
C VAL A 374 -36.68 -14.98 -6.41
N ALA A 375 -37.76 -15.13 -5.64
CA ALA A 375 -39.01 -15.66 -6.16
C ALA A 375 -39.61 -14.69 -7.18
N ARG A 376 -40.33 -15.20 -8.18
CA ARG A 376 -40.99 -14.35 -9.17
C ARG A 376 -41.99 -13.41 -8.49
N GLY A 377 -41.86 -12.12 -8.75
CA GLY A 377 -42.71 -11.10 -8.10
C GLY A 377 -42.28 -10.75 -6.68
N GLY A 378 -41.16 -11.30 -6.20
CA GLY A 378 -40.50 -10.87 -4.97
C GLY A 378 -39.70 -9.59 -5.18
N ASP A 379 -39.42 -8.92 -4.07
CA ASP A 379 -38.65 -7.70 -4.01
C ASP A 379 -37.28 -7.97 -3.37
N PHE A 380 -36.27 -7.22 -3.79
CA PHE A 380 -34.97 -7.21 -3.14
C PHE A 380 -34.40 -5.79 -3.11
N THR A 381 -33.54 -5.54 -2.12
CA THR A 381 -32.91 -4.24 -1.94
C THR A 381 -31.51 -4.24 -2.54
N VAL A 382 -31.16 -3.19 -3.25
CA VAL A 382 -29.78 -2.89 -3.66
C VAL A 382 -29.37 -1.63 -2.91
N ARG A 383 -28.28 -1.71 -2.12
CA ARG A 383 -27.67 -0.51 -1.53
C ARG A 383 -26.46 -0.11 -2.36
N LEU A 384 -26.25 1.19 -2.53
CA LEU A 384 -25.10 1.78 -3.19
C LEU A 384 -24.44 2.69 -2.15
N ASN A 385 -23.41 2.19 -1.46
CA ASN A 385 -22.72 2.98 -0.44
C ASN A 385 -21.74 3.96 -1.10
N ALA A 386 -22.19 5.19 -1.41
CA ALA A 386 -21.24 6.29 -1.56
C ALA A 386 -20.82 6.80 -0.19
N THR A 387 -19.70 6.32 0.34
CA THR A 387 -18.91 7.16 1.24
C THR A 387 -18.18 8.21 0.41
N ALA A 388 -18.95 9.10 -0.20
CA ALA A 388 -18.41 10.20 -0.95
C ALA A 388 -18.06 11.31 0.04
N GLY A 389 -16.77 11.45 0.40
CA GLY A 389 -16.23 12.42 1.36
C GLY A 389 -16.86 13.82 1.31
N GLY A 390 -18.03 13.98 1.96
CA GLY A 390 -18.81 15.21 2.00
C GLY A 390 -19.53 15.65 0.71
N THR A 391 -19.53 14.86 -0.38
CA THR A 391 -20.23 15.24 -1.64
C THR A 391 -21.47 14.38 -1.85
N ALA A 392 -22.66 14.98 -1.77
CA ALA A 392 -23.90 14.30 -2.10
C ALA A 392 -23.90 13.86 -3.57
N ILE A 393 -23.96 12.56 -3.82
CA ILE A 393 -24.21 12.04 -5.17
C ILE A 393 -25.68 12.30 -5.46
N LYS A 394 -25.94 13.20 -6.41
CA LYS A 394 -27.30 13.67 -6.70
C LYS A 394 -28.13 12.63 -7.45
N ARG A 395 -27.47 11.70 -8.17
CA ARG A 395 -28.14 10.71 -9.01
C ARG A 395 -27.35 9.42 -9.09
N TRP A 396 -28.07 8.34 -8.91
CA TRP A 396 -27.62 6.97 -9.05
C TRP A 396 -28.40 6.31 -10.19
N TYR A 397 -27.79 5.32 -10.84
CA TYR A 397 -28.42 4.56 -11.91
C TYR A 397 -28.18 3.06 -11.64
N LEU A 398 -29.17 2.24 -11.97
CA LEU A 398 -29.08 0.80 -11.85
C LEU A 398 -29.49 0.18 -13.18
N ALA A 399 -28.54 -0.42 -13.89
CA ALA A 399 -28.78 -0.98 -15.21
C ALA A 399 -28.88 -2.52 -15.16
N PHE A 400 -29.78 -3.07 -15.96
CA PHE A 400 -30.08 -4.50 -15.99
C PHE A 400 -29.62 -5.11 -17.31
N LYS A 401 -28.84 -6.20 -17.25
CA LYS A 401 -28.43 -6.97 -18.42
C LYS A 401 -28.77 -8.45 -18.25
N LYS A 402 -29.70 -8.95 -19.06
CA LYS A 402 -29.86 -10.41 -19.20
C LYS A 402 -28.70 -10.93 -20.03
N THR A 403 -28.10 -12.06 -19.63
CA THR A 403 -26.79 -12.51 -20.15
C THR A 403 -26.74 -12.73 -21.66
N ASP A 404 -27.88 -12.87 -22.37
CA ASP A 404 -27.86 -13.23 -23.80
C ASP A 404 -28.80 -12.40 -24.70
N THR A 405 -29.54 -11.41 -24.20
CA THR A 405 -30.35 -10.47 -25.02
C THR A 405 -30.88 -9.33 -24.14
N THR A 406 -30.65 -8.08 -24.53
CA THR A 406 -31.30 -6.91 -23.90
C THR A 406 -32.79 -6.95 -24.24
N GLN A 407 -33.66 -7.39 -23.31
CA GLN A 407 -35.11 -7.29 -23.49
C GLN A 407 -35.66 -6.12 -22.67
N ASN A 408 -36.56 -5.35 -23.29
CA ASN A 408 -37.36 -4.32 -22.63
C ASN A 408 -38.25 -4.98 -21.58
N LEU A 409 -38.08 -4.62 -20.31
CA LEU A 409 -39.01 -4.99 -19.25
C LEU A 409 -40.25 -4.07 -19.32
N PRO A 410 -41.49 -4.60 -19.24
CA PRO A 410 -42.70 -3.77 -19.25
C PRO A 410 -42.67 -2.77 -18.08
N GLY A 411 -42.87 -1.49 -18.37
CA GLY A 411 -42.79 -0.38 -17.39
C GLY A 411 -41.46 0.39 -17.39
N PHE A 412 -40.48 0.00 -18.21
CA PHE A 412 -39.15 0.61 -18.25
C PHE A 412 -38.82 1.09 -19.68
N ALA A 413 -38.53 2.39 -19.85
CA ALA A 413 -38.27 2.98 -21.17
C ALA A 413 -36.95 2.47 -21.79
N ALA A 414 -37.00 2.18 -23.10
CA ALA A 414 -35.90 1.61 -23.87
C ALA A 414 -34.76 2.61 -24.09
N ARG A 415 -33.67 2.43 -23.34
CA ARG A 415 -32.30 2.82 -23.74
C ARG A 415 -31.47 1.52 -23.85
N PRO A 416 -30.31 1.52 -24.53
CA PRO A 416 -29.45 0.33 -24.65
C PRO A 416 -28.98 -0.26 -23.29
N TRP A 417 -29.25 0.46 -22.20
CA TRP A 417 -29.11 0.06 -20.80
C TRP A 417 -30.53 -0.12 -20.24
N GLY A 418 -30.91 -1.35 -19.89
CA GLY A 418 -32.23 -1.63 -19.33
C GLY A 418 -32.39 -0.94 -17.96
N ALA A 419 -33.44 -0.12 -17.83
CA ALA A 419 -33.87 0.63 -16.65
C ALA A 419 -32.87 1.62 -16.02
N ILE A 420 -33.44 2.73 -15.53
CA ILE A 420 -32.77 3.75 -14.71
C ILE A 420 -33.68 3.90 -13.49
N LEU A 421 -33.22 3.46 -12.32
CA LEU A 421 -33.90 3.78 -11.07
C LEU A 421 -33.25 5.03 -10.48
N HIS A 422 -34.06 6.08 -10.31
CA HIS A 422 -33.66 7.27 -9.57
C HIS A 422 -33.93 7.04 -8.09
N ASP A 423 -32.89 7.24 -7.28
CA ASP A 423 -33.04 7.36 -5.84
C ASP A 423 -33.54 8.77 -5.54
N ALA A 424 -34.83 8.88 -5.19
CA ALA A 424 -35.47 10.15 -4.88
C ALA A 424 -35.03 10.72 -3.53
N ASP A 425 -34.56 9.87 -2.62
CA ASP A 425 -34.26 10.20 -1.22
C ASP A 425 -32.76 10.44 -0.99
N GLY A 426 -31.89 9.97 -1.90
CA GLY A 426 -30.45 10.23 -1.90
C GLY A 426 -29.62 9.30 -1.00
N ASP A 427 -30.24 8.30 -0.40
CA ASP A 427 -29.64 7.36 0.55
C ASP A 427 -28.90 6.18 -0.11
N GLY A 428 -28.93 6.10 -1.44
CA GLY A 428 -28.34 5.02 -2.22
C GLY A 428 -29.09 3.70 -2.08
N VAL A 429 -30.36 3.67 -1.67
CA VAL A 429 -31.13 2.44 -1.46
C VAL A 429 -32.18 2.27 -2.54
N PHE A 430 -32.09 1.20 -3.33
CA PHE A 430 -33.03 0.86 -4.40
C PHE A 430 -33.85 -0.36 -4.00
N GLN A 431 -35.17 -0.23 -4.01
CA GLN A 431 -36.05 -1.40 -4.02
C GLN A 431 -36.25 -1.85 -5.46
N VAL A 432 -35.94 -3.12 -5.73
CA VAL A 432 -36.06 -3.72 -7.06
C VAL A 432 -37.12 -4.83 -6.99
N SER A 433 -38.21 -4.64 -7.74
CA SER A 433 -39.23 -5.68 -7.89
C SER A 433 -38.95 -6.54 -9.11
N THR A 434 -39.04 -7.86 -8.95
CA THR A 434 -38.96 -8.82 -10.06
C THR A 434 -40.30 -9.05 -10.74
N ARG A 435 -41.34 -8.27 -10.39
CA ARG A 435 -42.66 -8.35 -11.01
C ARG A 435 -42.54 -8.11 -12.53
N GLY A 436 -43.02 -9.07 -13.33
CA GLY A 436 -42.94 -9.04 -14.78
C GLY A 436 -41.65 -9.64 -15.38
N TRP A 437 -40.68 -10.06 -14.55
CA TRP A 437 -39.50 -10.77 -15.02
C TRP A 437 -39.85 -12.20 -15.42
N LYS A 438 -39.15 -12.73 -16.42
CA LYS A 438 -39.24 -14.14 -16.80
C LYS A 438 -38.31 -14.96 -15.90
N PRO A 439 -38.63 -16.22 -15.58
CA PRO A 439 -37.68 -17.09 -14.90
C PRO A 439 -36.37 -17.17 -15.67
N GLY A 440 -35.23 -17.11 -14.97
CA GLY A 440 -33.91 -17.13 -15.61
C GLY A 440 -32.79 -16.48 -14.80
N ARG A 441 -31.59 -16.50 -15.39
CA ARG A 441 -30.40 -15.84 -14.84
C ARG A 441 -30.25 -14.43 -15.40
N TYR A 442 -29.90 -13.50 -14.54
CA TYR A 442 -29.76 -12.07 -14.81
C TYR A 442 -28.43 -11.58 -14.25
N THR A 443 -27.80 -10.62 -14.93
CA THR A 443 -26.66 -9.87 -14.40
C THR A 443 -27.08 -8.42 -14.20
N LEU A 444 -26.94 -7.92 -12.99
CA LEU A 444 -27.25 -6.54 -12.66
C LEU A 444 -25.96 -5.71 -12.64
N ASP A 445 -25.79 -4.81 -13.59
CA ASP A 445 -24.62 -3.94 -13.66
C ASP A 445 -24.96 -2.58 -13.06
N CYS A 446 -24.30 -2.24 -11.95
CA CYS A 446 -24.58 -0.99 -11.24
C CYS A 446 -23.61 0.12 -11.71
N THR A 447 -24.14 1.27 -12.11
CA THR A 447 -23.36 2.40 -12.66
C THR A 447 -23.91 3.74 -12.16
N ALA A 448 -23.11 4.71 -11.71
CA ALA A 448 -23.59 6.08 -11.53
C ALA A 448 -23.26 6.96 -12.76
N ASP A 449 -24.02 8.02 -13.07
CA ASP A 449 -23.69 8.96 -14.16
C ASP A 449 -22.99 10.24 -13.66
N ASP A 450 -23.19 10.63 -12.40
CA ASP A 450 -22.60 11.84 -11.81
C ASP A 450 -21.34 11.53 -10.97
N TRP A 451 -20.39 10.82 -11.56
CA TRP A 451 -19.11 10.59 -10.88
C TRP A 451 -18.30 11.88 -10.83
N PRO A 452 -17.79 12.28 -9.65
CA PRO A 452 -16.78 13.32 -9.55
C PRO A 452 -15.61 13.01 -10.50
N VAL A 453 -15.10 14.04 -11.20
CA VAL A 453 -13.93 13.91 -12.08
C VAL A 453 -12.79 13.22 -11.32
N GLY A 454 -12.27 12.12 -11.87
CA GLY A 454 -11.21 11.31 -11.25
C GLY A 454 -11.68 10.07 -10.47
N SER A 455 -12.98 9.82 -10.36
CA SER A 455 -13.50 8.60 -9.71
C SER A 455 -13.24 7.34 -10.54
N ILE A 456 -13.01 6.21 -9.88
CA ILE A 456 -12.94 4.90 -10.53
C ILE A 456 -14.37 4.36 -10.61
N ARG A 457 -14.82 4.04 -11.82
CA ARG A 457 -16.06 3.28 -12.03
C ARG A 457 -15.82 1.83 -11.59
N ALA A 458 -16.17 1.49 -10.37
CA ALA A 458 -16.29 0.09 -9.98
C ALA A 458 -17.71 -0.37 -10.31
N THR A 459 -17.89 -0.96 -11.50
CA THR A 459 -19.14 -1.66 -11.82
C THR A 459 -19.18 -2.95 -11.01
N GLY A 460 -20.06 -2.99 -10.00
CA GLY A 460 -20.43 -4.25 -9.37
C GLY A 460 -21.47 -4.94 -10.23
N SER A 461 -21.31 -6.25 -10.42
CA SER A 461 -22.31 -7.09 -11.08
C SER A 461 -22.94 -8.05 -10.06
N ILE A 462 -24.27 -8.11 -9.99
CA ILE A 462 -25.01 -9.15 -9.23
C ILE A 462 -25.47 -10.22 -10.21
N LYS A 463 -25.25 -11.50 -9.90
CA LYS A 463 -25.95 -12.58 -10.58
C LYS A 463 -27.23 -12.89 -9.82
N LEU A 464 -28.34 -12.79 -10.52
CA LEU A 464 -29.68 -13.02 -9.98
C LEU A 464 -30.30 -14.22 -10.68
N THR A 465 -30.86 -15.16 -9.91
CA THR A 465 -31.70 -16.21 -10.48
C THR A 465 -33.14 -15.98 -10.05
N VAL A 466 -34.01 -15.67 -11.01
CA VAL A 466 -35.45 -15.54 -10.78
C VAL A 466 -36.08 -16.92 -10.94
N GLY A 467 -36.68 -17.42 -9.86
CA GLY A 467 -37.39 -18.70 -9.83
C GLY A 467 -38.70 -18.67 -10.62
N GLN A 468 -39.40 -19.80 -10.66
CA GLN A 468 -40.79 -19.85 -11.17
C GLN A 468 -41.74 -19.05 -10.28
#